data_AF-A0A9J6BEK3-F1
#
_entry.id   AF-A0A9J6BEK3-F1
#
_cell.length_a   1.000
_cell.length_b   1.000
_cell.length_c   1.000
_cell.angle_alpha   90.00
_cell.angle_beta   90.00
_cell.angle_gamma   90.00
#
_symmetry.space_group_name_H-M   'P 1'
#
loop_
_entity.id
_entity.type
_entity.pdbx_description
1 polymer ?
#
loop_
_entity_poly.entity_id
_entity_poly.type
_entity_poly.pdbx_seq_one_letter_code
_entity_poly.pdbx_strand_id
1 'polypeptide(L)'
;MQHIPENGTESVLDKCECLDRCDDIKYNFEVFETKYKRNFDYGEMKLNFYYKYETFLPLVRHQSITFDEFLGQAGGLLGLFAGISFLSIFELIYFWHNGEKFDIIFSSYVIQWIKDYEKVFANIFDALQSNGIFCLITCQLSRIYQIWECLVNWKYKEYASQLGDHFADFCFNYADDKILCRTLKKVGFEIVSFENEKLELDLMTKERFEAKLKTINPFVSSMPEEVLEKFNNDQNTIMKVINNKNKPYSIKYNCLKIIARKI
;
A
#
# COMPACT_ATOMS: atom_id res chain seq x y z
N MET A 1 70.47 14.73 1.22
CA MET A 1 69.44 14.16 2.11
C MET A 1 68.30 15.16 2.19
N GLN A 2 67.33 15.01 1.29
CA GLN A 2 66.05 15.72 1.28
C GLN A 2 64.98 14.71 1.69
N HIS A 3 64.01 15.09 2.52
CA HIS A 3 62.66 14.54 2.48
C HIS A 3 61.65 15.48 3.18
N ILE A 4 60.84 16.12 2.35
CA ILE A 4 59.38 16.35 2.49
C ILE A 4 58.83 15.62 1.23
N PRO A 5 57.73 14.81 1.19
CA PRO A 5 56.35 15.30 1.45
C PRO A 5 55.22 14.26 1.79
N GLU A 6 54.02 14.81 2.01
CA GLU A 6 52.67 14.43 1.53
C GLU A 6 51.99 13.05 1.71
N ASN A 7 50.70 13.15 2.09
CA ASN A 7 49.49 12.39 1.68
C ASN A 7 49.27 10.92 2.08
N GLY A 8 48.02 10.64 2.48
CA GLY A 8 47.45 9.29 2.53
C GLY A 8 46.17 9.16 3.36
N THR A 9 45.02 9.48 2.76
CA THR A 9 43.70 8.99 3.18
C THR A 9 43.69 7.47 3.20
N GLU A 10 43.55 6.87 4.38
CA GLU A 10 43.10 5.48 4.52
C GLU A 10 42.25 5.32 5.80
N SER A 11 41.20 4.53 5.64
CA SER A 11 39.99 4.37 6.44
C SER A 11 40.22 3.99 7.90
N VAL A 12 39.91 4.91 8.83
CA VAL A 12 39.74 4.57 10.26
C VAL A 12 38.45 3.74 10.49
N LEU A 13 37.59 3.60 9.47
CA LEU A 13 36.37 2.78 9.51
C LEU A 13 36.62 1.27 9.36
N ASP A 14 37.81 0.81 8.97
CA ASP A 14 38.10 -0.63 8.75
C ASP A 14 38.71 -1.35 9.98
N LYS A 15 38.66 -0.75 11.17
CA LYS A 15 39.11 -1.40 12.42
C LYS A 15 38.05 -1.50 13.52
N CYS A 16 36.79 -1.22 13.21
CA CYS A 16 35.73 -1.27 14.20
C CYS A 16 34.87 -2.53 14.03
N GLU A 17 35.19 -3.58 14.80
CA GLU A 17 34.22 -4.64 15.14
C GLU A 17 33.22 -4.09 16.17
N CYS A 18 32.36 -3.16 15.75
CA CYS A 18 31.32 -2.62 16.61
C CYS A 18 30.15 -3.60 16.70
N LEU A 19 29.86 -4.07 17.91
CA LEU A 19 28.54 -4.65 18.23
C LEU A 19 27.49 -3.53 18.27
N ASP A 20 26.29 -3.83 17.77
CA ASP A 20 25.18 -2.88 17.73
C ASP A 20 24.79 -2.31 19.09
N ARG A 21 24.25 -1.08 19.05
CA ARG A 21 23.88 -0.25 20.20
C ARG A 21 22.87 -0.96 21.11
N CYS A 22 23.28 -1.22 22.35
CA CYS A 22 22.39 -1.64 23.43
C CYS A 22 21.83 -0.38 24.08
N ASP A 23 20.63 0.05 23.67
CA ASP A 23 20.12 1.38 24.04
C ASP A 23 19.47 1.45 25.45
N ASP A 24 19.36 0.35 26.19
CA ASP A 24 19.29 0.38 27.66
C ASP A 24 19.14 -1.03 28.25
N ILE A 25 19.81 -1.29 29.38
CA ILE A 25 19.59 -2.50 30.20
C ILE A 25 19.02 -2.06 31.55
N LYS A 26 17.73 -2.34 31.78
CA LYS A 26 17.07 -2.06 33.07
C LYS A 26 17.17 -3.28 33.99
N TYR A 27 17.87 -3.11 35.11
CA TYR A 27 17.91 -4.09 36.19
C TYR A 27 16.96 -3.69 37.31
N ASN A 28 16.11 -4.62 37.75
CA ASN A 28 15.41 -4.49 39.03
C ASN A 28 16.37 -4.95 40.14
N PHE A 29 16.81 -4.03 40.98
CA PHE A 29 17.64 -4.33 42.14
C PHE A 29 16.80 -4.30 43.42
N GLU A 30 17.07 -5.23 44.32
CA GLU A 30 16.53 -5.24 45.69
C GLU A 30 17.70 -4.90 46.63
N VAL A 31 17.60 -3.79 47.37
CA VAL A 31 18.64 -3.38 48.32
C VAL A 31 18.36 -4.04 49.67
N PHE A 32 19.28 -4.88 50.14
CA PHE A 32 19.22 -5.47 51.46
C PHE A 32 20.29 -4.86 52.36
N GLU A 33 19.88 -4.04 53.33
CA GLU A 33 20.78 -3.54 54.37
C GLU A 33 20.97 -4.61 55.45
N THR A 34 22.18 -5.13 55.59
CA THR A 34 22.54 -5.98 56.72
C THR A 34 23.36 -5.19 57.73
N LYS A 35 22.85 -5.06 58.96
CA LYS A 35 23.59 -4.43 60.07
C LYS A 35 24.70 -5.36 60.54
N TYR A 36 25.91 -5.16 60.02
CA TYR A 36 27.09 -5.89 60.47
C TYR A 36 27.53 -5.38 61.85
N LYS A 37 27.45 -6.23 62.90
CA LYS A 37 28.09 -5.94 64.18
C LYS A 37 29.56 -6.35 64.11
N ARG A 38 30.45 -5.41 63.78
CA ARG A 38 31.87 -5.38 64.19
C ARG A 38 32.48 -4.01 63.86
N ASN A 39 33.47 -3.60 64.67
CA ASN A 39 34.11 -2.28 64.67
C ASN A 39 34.56 -1.85 63.28
N PHE A 40 33.85 -0.89 62.69
CA PHE A 40 34.29 -0.19 61.50
C PHE A 40 35.18 0.96 61.91
N ASP A 41 36.37 1.01 61.32
CA ASP A 41 37.19 2.22 61.31
C ASP A 41 36.50 3.23 60.40
N TYR A 42 36.40 4.49 60.82
CA TYR A 42 35.62 5.50 60.13
C TYR A 42 36.24 5.82 58.75
N GLY A 43 35.66 5.32 57.65
CA GLY A 43 36.06 5.75 56.31
C GLY A 43 35.68 4.87 55.11
N GLU A 44 35.31 3.60 55.28
CA GLU A 44 35.08 2.70 54.14
C GLU A 44 33.63 2.18 54.03
N MET A 45 33.01 2.41 52.86
CA MET A 45 31.74 1.81 52.45
C MET A 45 32.01 0.63 51.50
N LYS A 46 31.62 -0.58 51.88
CA LYS A 46 31.78 -1.78 51.05
C LYS A 46 30.45 -2.22 50.45
N LEU A 47 30.31 -2.05 49.13
CA LEU A 47 29.15 -2.47 48.36
C LEU A 47 29.48 -3.78 47.63
N ASN A 48 28.71 -4.85 47.89
CA ASN A 48 28.87 -6.14 47.20
C ASN A 48 27.62 -6.42 46.37
N PHE A 49 27.80 -6.70 45.08
CA PHE A 49 26.72 -7.06 44.16
C PHE A 49 26.67 -8.57 43.98
N TYR A 50 25.47 -9.15 44.04
CA TYR A 50 25.23 -10.57 43.81
C TYR A 50 24.10 -10.74 42.79
N TYR A 51 24.27 -11.66 41.85
CA TYR A 51 23.21 -12.04 40.92
C TYR A 51 22.27 -13.05 41.61
N LYS A 52 20.96 -12.89 41.43
CA LYS A 52 19.94 -13.74 42.05
C LYS A 52 19.96 -15.18 41.49
N TYR A 53 20.45 -15.36 40.27
CA TYR A 53 20.53 -16.65 39.58
C TYR A 53 21.85 -16.77 38.83
N GLU A 54 22.41 -17.99 38.77
CA GLU A 54 23.73 -18.26 38.16
C GLU A 54 23.71 -18.33 36.63
N THR A 55 22.53 -18.32 36.00
CA THR A 55 22.38 -18.44 34.54
C THR A 55 21.41 -17.40 33.97
N PHE A 56 21.86 -16.72 32.92
CA PHE A 56 21.04 -15.83 32.10
C PHE A 56 20.40 -16.64 30.97
N LEU A 57 19.07 -16.70 30.92
CA LEU A 57 18.32 -17.28 29.81
C LEU A 57 18.00 -16.16 28.81
N PRO A 58 18.70 -16.06 27.67
CA PRO A 58 18.31 -15.13 26.61
C PRO A 58 16.96 -15.60 26.04
N LEU A 59 15.90 -14.89 26.37
CA LEU A 59 14.57 -15.10 25.80
C LEU A 59 14.58 -14.65 24.32
N VAL A 60 14.96 -15.55 23.41
CA VAL A 60 14.68 -15.39 21.98
C VAL A 60 13.20 -15.68 21.76
N ARG A 61 12.39 -14.63 21.57
CA ARG A 61 10.98 -14.77 21.19
C ARG A 61 10.89 -15.10 19.70
N HIS A 62 10.58 -16.35 19.34
CA HIS A 62 9.96 -16.61 18.05
C HIS A 62 8.49 -16.18 18.14
N GLN A 63 8.11 -15.14 17.40
CA GLN A 63 6.70 -14.84 17.16
C GLN A 63 6.09 -16.01 16.37
N SER A 64 5.54 -17.00 17.07
CA SER A 64 4.54 -17.86 16.47
C SER A 64 3.29 -17.02 16.31
N ILE A 65 3.15 -16.36 15.15
CA ILE A 65 1.89 -15.75 14.75
C ILE A 65 0.84 -16.85 14.90
N THR A 66 -0.09 -16.64 15.82
CA THR A 66 -1.18 -17.61 16.02
C THR A 66 -2.10 -17.55 14.81
N PHE A 67 -2.77 -18.66 14.51
CA PHE A 67 -3.66 -18.74 13.35
C PHE A 67 -4.76 -17.66 13.39
N ASP A 68 -5.23 -17.32 14.60
CA ASP A 68 -6.22 -16.25 14.82
C ASP A 68 -5.66 -14.86 14.52
N GLU A 69 -4.39 -14.58 14.86
CA GLU A 69 -3.72 -13.32 14.51
C GLU A 69 -3.47 -13.21 13.01
N PHE A 70 -3.09 -14.32 12.36
CA PHE A 70 -2.95 -14.39 10.91
C PHE A 70 -4.28 -14.11 10.20
N LEU A 71 -5.36 -14.78 10.63
CA LEU A 71 -6.70 -14.57 10.08
C LEU A 71 -7.19 -13.14 10.32
N GLY A 72 -6.93 -12.57 11.50
CA GLY A 72 -7.27 -11.19 11.81
C GLY A 72 -6.53 -10.19 10.92
N GLN A 73 -5.24 -10.41 10.65
CA GLN A 73 -4.45 -9.53 9.78
C GLN A 73 -4.82 -9.70 8.30
N ALA A 74 -5.02 -10.93 7.83
CA ALA A 74 -5.46 -11.22 6.46
C ALA A 74 -6.88 -10.69 6.21
N GLY A 75 -7.81 -10.94 7.13
CA GLY A 75 -9.18 -10.43 7.08
C GLY A 75 -9.25 -8.91 7.17
N GLY A 76 -8.39 -8.29 8.00
CA GLY A 76 -8.25 -6.84 8.08
C GLY A 76 -7.70 -6.22 6.80
N LEU A 77 -6.70 -6.84 6.17
CA LEU A 77 -6.17 -6.38 4.88
C LEU A 77 -7.19 -6.54 3.75
N LEU A 78 -7.88 -7.68 3.68
CA LEU A 78 -8.92 -7.94 2.68
C LEU A 78 -10.11 -6.99 2.84
N GLY A 79 -10.54 -6.74 4.09
CA GLY A 79 -11.57 -5.77 4.39
C GLY A 79 -11.17 -4.33 4.04
N LEU A 80 -9.92 -3.94 4.31
CA LEU A 80 -9.42 -2.58 4.05
C LEU A 80 -9.15 -2.30 2.56
N PHE A 81 -8.61 -3.27 1.82
CA PHE A 81 -8.15 -3.06 0.44
C PHE A 81 -9.11 -3.63 -0.62
N ALA A 82 -9.81 -4.72 -0.33
CA ALA A 82 -10.76 -5.34 -1.27
C ALA A 82 -12.23 -5.06 -0.90
N GLY A 83 -12.50 -4.59 0.32
CA GLY A 83 -13.87 -4.40 0.82
C GLY A 83 -14.64 -5.71 1.01
N ILE A 84 -13.93 -6.85 1.04
CA ILE A 84 -14.50 -8.19 1.12
C ILE A 84 -14.01 -8.82 2.44
N SER A 85 -14.95 -9.24 3.28
CA SER A 85 -14.63 -9.99 4.50
C SER A 85 -14.44 -11.48 4.17
N PHE A 86 -13.66 -12.21 4.96
CA PHE A 86 -13.61 -13.67 4.87
C PHE A 86 -15.00 -14.31 4.98
N LEU A 87 -15.90 -13.72 5.79
CA LEU A 87 -17.29 -14.13 5.88
C LEU A 87 -18.08 -13.87 4.58
N SER A 88 -17.73 -12.81 3.83
CA SER A 88 -18.35 -12.51 2.53
C SER A 88 -18.05 -13.58 1.48
N ILE A 89 -16.93 -14.31 1.60
CA ILE A 89 -16.61 -15.44 0.71
C ILE A 89 -17.55 -16.62 1.00
N PHE A 90 -17.81 -16.93 2.27
CA PHE A 90 -18.77 -17.97 2.65
C PHE A 90 -20.21 -17.59 2.26
N GLU A 91 -20.59 -16.33 2.44
CA GLU A 91 -21.88 -15.83 1.99
C GLU A 91 -22.02 -15.95 0.46
N LEU A 92 -20.99 -15.59 -0.31
CA LEU A 92 -20.97 -15.80 -1.76
C LEU A 92 -21.16 -17.27 -2.14
N ILE A 93 -20.48 -18.20 -1.46
CA ILE A 93 -20.62 -19.64 -1.71
C ILE A 93 -22.01 -20.14 -1.31
N TYR A 94 -22.55 -19.68 -0.19
CA TYR A 94 -23.88 -20.04 0.31
C TYR A 94 -24.97 -19.56 -0.65
N PHE A 95 -24.95 -18.28 -1.04
CA PHE A 95 -25.90 -17.70 -1.99
C PHE A 95 -25.79 -18.36 -3.36
N TRP A 96 -24.57 -18.64 -3.84
CA TRP A 96 -24.38 -19.34 -5.10
C TRP A 96 -24.93 -20.77 -5.05
N HIS A 97 -24.67 -21.51 -3.98
CA HIS A 97 -25.20 -22.88 -3.81
C HIS A 97 -26.73 -22.91 -3.79
N ASN A 98 -27.35 -21.94 -3.11
CA ASN A 98 -28.80 -21.87 -2.98
C ASN A 98 -29.49 -21.19 -4.19
N GLY A 99 -28.73 -20.71 -5.17
CA GLY A 99 -29.26 -20.00 -6.33
C GLY A 99 -29.92 -18.66 -5.97
N GLU A 100 -29.58 -18.10 -4.81
CA GLU A 100 -30.10 -16.81 -4.36
C GLU A 100 -29.47 -15.69 -5.19
N LYS A 101 -30.32 -14.72 -5.54
CA LYS A 101 -29.94 -13.58 -6.37
C LYS A 101 -29.89 -12.31 -5.53
N PHE A 102 -29.04 -11.38 -5.92
CA PHE A 102 -28.86 -10.14 -5.19
C PHE A 102 -29.89 -9.08 -5.60
N ASP A 103 -30.42 -8.33 -4.64
CA ASP A 103 -31.22 -7.12 -4.89
C ASP A 103 -30.34 -5.97 -5.40
N ILE A 104 -29.16 -5.80 -4.79
CA ILE A 104 -28.24 -4.70 -5.06
C ILE A 104 -26.82 -5.25 -5.10
N ILE A 105 -26.08 -4.90 -6.15
CA ILE A 105 -24.63 -5.11 -6.24
C ILE A 105 -23.96 -3.74 -6.31
N PHE A 106 -22.90 -3.54 -5.54
CA PHE A 106 -22.11 -2.29 -5.53
C PHE A 106 -20.65 -2.59 -5.86
N SER A 107 -20.05 -1.81 -6.75
CA SER A 107 -18.62 -1.87 -7.06
C SER A 107 -18.03 -0.46 -7.03
N SER A 108 -16.95 -0.28 -6.27
CA SER A 108 -16.29 1.01 -6.09
C SER A 108 -14.79 0.90 -6.29
N TYR A 109 -14.27 1.60 -7.29
CA TYR A 109 -12.85 1.63 -7.65
C TYR A 109 -12.22 0.24 -7.84
N VAL A 110 -12.98 -0.72 -8.40
CA VAL A 110 -12.46 -2.06 -8.76
C VAL A 110 -12.45 -2.28 -10.27
N ILE A 111 -13.51 -1.91 -10.98
CA ILE A 111 -13.70 -2.24 -12.41
C ILE A 111 -12.55 -1.75 -13.31
N GLN A 112 -11.86 -0.65 -12.96
CA GLN A 112 -10.73 -0.14 -13.73
C GLN A 112 -9.53 -1.09 -13.81
N TRP A 113 -9.45 -2.08 -12.92
CA TRP A 113 -8.38 -3.09 -12.88
C TRP A 113 -8.73 -4.35 -13.68
N ILE A 114 -9.95 -4.45 -14.22
CA ILE A 114 -10.46 -5.66 -14.87
C ILE A 114 -10.55 -5.41 -16.37
N LYS A 115 -9.72 -6.13 -17.16
CA LYS A 115 -9.74 -6.03 -18.62
C LYS A 115 -11.05 -6.49 -19.23
N ASP A 116 -11.55 -7.65 -18.81
CA ASP A 116 -12.80 -8.22 -19.31
C ASP A 116 -14.00 -7.77 -18.45
N TYR A 117 -14.17 -6.45 -18.35
CA TYR A 117 -15.28 -5.87 -17.61
C TYR A 117 -16.63 -6.12 -18.28
N GLU A 118 -16.67 -6.39 -19.60
CA GLU A 118 -17.91 -6.82 -20.28
C GLU A 118 -18.42 -8.13 -19.68
N LYS A 119 -17.54 -9.13 -19.52
CA LYS A 119 -17.92 -10.41 -18.90
C LYS A 119 -18.31 -10.23 -17.44
N VAL A 120 -17.63 -9.37 -16.70
CA VAL A 120 -18.02 -9.05 -15.31
C VAL A 120 -19.42 -8.44 -15.26
N PHE A 121 -19.75 -7.51 -16.14
CA PHE A 121 -21.10 -6.95 -16.20
C PHE A 121 -22.15 -8.00 -16.55
N ALA A 122 -21.86 -8.94 -17.45
CA ALA A 122 -22.76 -10.07 -17.72
C ALA A 122 -22.98 -10.96 -16.48
N ASN A 123 -21.91 -11.27 -15.75
CA ASN A 123 -22.03 -12.06 -14.52
C ASN A 123 -22.80 -11.32 -13.42
N ILE A 124 -22.58 -10.01 -13.26
CA ILE A 124 -23.35 -9.15 -12.34
C ILE A 124 -24.82 -9.14 -12.74
N PHE A 125 -25.12 -9.04 -14.03
CA PHE A 125 -26.49 -9.12 -14.55
C PHE A 125 -27.13 -10.45 -14.17
N ASP A 126 -26.45 -11.59 -14.36
CA ASP A 126 -27.00 -12.91 -14.03
C ASP A 126 -27.25 -13.08 -12.54
N ALA A 127 -26.35 -12.56 -11.70
CA ALA A 127 -26.39 -12.62 -10.24
C ALA A 127 -27.49 -11.73 -9.63
N LEU A 128 -27.93 -10.68 -10.33
CA LEU A 128 -29.04 -9.83 -9.88
C LEU A 128 -30.40 -10.48 -10.14
N GLN A 129 -31.34 -10.26 -9.23
CA GLN A 129 -32.75 -10.56 -9.47
C GLN A 129 -33.37 -9.57 -10.46
N SER A 130 -34.59 -9.85 -10.95
CA SER A 130 -35.33 -8.91 -11.79
C SER A 130 -35.58 -7.60 -11.02
N ASN A 131 -35.40 -6.46 -11.68
CA ASN A 131 -35.37 -5.12 -11.08
C ASN A 131 -34.23 -4.86 -10.07
N GLY A 132 -33.26 -5.76 -9.95
CA GLY A 132 -32.07 -5.56 -9.13
C GLY A 132 -31.21 -4.39 -9.62
N ILE A 133 -30.49 -3.76 -8.70
CA ILE A 133 -29.72 -2.53 -8.95
C ILE A 133 -28.23 -2.83 -8.93
N PHE A 134 -27.50 -2.35 -9.93
CA PHE A 134 -26.06 -2.28 -9.95
C PHE A 134 -25.59 -0.84 -9.78
N CYS A 135 -24.83 -0.58 -8.73
CA CYS A 135 -24.22 0.72 -8.45
C CYS A 135 -22.72 0.64 -8.70
N LEU A 136 -22.21 1.43 -9.63
CA LEU A 136 -20.81 1.45 -10.04
C LEU A 136 -20.19 2.83 -9.76
N ILE A 137 -19.05 2.84 -9.10
CA ILE A 137 -18.15 3.99 -8.98
C ILE A 137 -16.78 3.55 -9.49
N THR A 138 -16.20 4.25 -10.46
CA THR A 138 -14.87 3.90 -10.97
C THR A 138 -14.10 5.10 -11.51
N CYS A 139 -12.77 4.97 -11.57
CA CYS A 139 -11.91 5.95 -12.21
C CYS A 139 -11.80 5.61 -13.70
N GLN A 140 -12.26 6.51 -14.55
CA GLN A 140 -11.94 6.43 -15.97
C GLN A 140 -10.59 7.10 -16.21
N LEU A 141 -10.54 8.42 -16.06
CA LEU A 141 -9.41 9.20 -16.51
C LEU A 141 -8.52 9.58 -15.34
N SER A 142 -7.21 9.36 -15.43
CA SER A 142 -6.26 10.01 -14.52
C SER A 142 -5.03 10.48 -15.29
N ARG A 143 -4.60 11.73 -15.06
CA ARG A 143 -3.37 12.25 -15.68
C ARG A 143 -2.15 11.41 -15.34
N ILE A 144 -2.18 10.70 -14.22
CA ILE A 144 -1.06 9.86 -13.80
C ILE A 144 -0.79 8.72 -14.79
N TYR A 145 -1.85 8.18 -15.42
CA TYR A 145 -1.71 7.10 -16.40
C TYR A 145 -0.93 7.58 -17.63
N GLN A 146 -1.20 8.79 -18.11
CA GLN A 146 -0.44 9.40 -19.21
C GLN A 146 1.03 9.61 -18.84
N ILE A 147 1.28 10.07 -17.62
CA ILE A 147 2.65 10.33 -17.17
C ILE A 147 3.44 9.03 -17.11
N TRP A 148 2.84 7.96 -16.57
CA TRP A 148 3.47 6.65 -16.54
C TRP A 148 3.72 6.10 -17.93
N GLU A 149 2.72 6.16 -18.82
CA GLU A 149 2.87 5.71 -20.20
C GLU A 149 3.98 6.47 -20.95
N CYS A 150 4.04 7.79 -20.79
CA CYS A 150 5.11 8.62 -21.36
C CYS A 150 6.48 8.25 -20.79
N LEU A 151 6.62 8.14 -19.47
CA LEU A 151 7.89 7.83 -18.82
C LEU A 151 8.40 6.44 -19.21
N VAL A 152 7.51 5.44 -19.21
CA VAL A 152 7.84 4.07 -19.63
C VAL A 152 8.27 4.06 -21.09
N ASN A 153 7.48 4.64 -22.01
CA ASN A 153 7.80 4.59 -23.42
C ASN A 153 9.05 5.41 -23.79
N TRP A 154 9.39 6.44 -23.01
CA TRP A 154 10.55 7.29 -23.26
C TRP A 154 11.85 6.74 -22.67
N LYS A 155 11.87 6.45 -21.36
CA LYS A 155 13.12 6.22 -20.61
C LYS A 155 13.16 4.87 -19.89
N TYR A 156 12.01 4.31 -19.50
CA TYR A 156 11.94 3.14 -18.63
C TYR A 156 11.37 1.88 -19.32
N LYS A 157 11.45 1.82 -20.65
CA LYS A 157 10.78 0.81 -21.48
C LYS A 157 11.24 -0.62 -21.18
N GLU A 158 12.48 -0.79 -20.74
CA GLU A 158 13.07 -2.09 -20.41
C GLU A 158 12.53 -2.69 -19.10
N TYR A 159 11.90 -1.89 -18.24
CA TYR A 159 11.39 -2.31 -16.92
C TYR A 159 9.86 -2.39 -16.86
N ALA A 160 9.15 -2.12 -17.95
CA ALA A 160 7.70 -1.99 -17.90
C ALA A 160 7.04 -2.53 -19.16
N SER A 161 5.98 -3.31 -18.95
CA SER A 161 5.05 -3.70 -20.02
C SER A 161 4.15 -2.53 -20.43
N GLN A 162 3.26 -2.73 -21.40
CA GLN A 162 2.33 -1.67 -21.78
C GLN A 162 1.37 -1.40 -20.63
N LEU A 163 1.02 -0.13 -20.38
CA LEU A 163 0.12 0.24 -19.28
C LEU A 163 -1.28 -0.38 -19.45
N GLY A 164 -1.72 -0.55 -20.70
CA GLY A 164 -2.94 -1.29 -21.06
C GLY A 164 -2.92 -2.76 -20.63
N ASP A 165 -1.79 -3.30 -20.19
CA ASP A 165 -1.73 -4.65 -19.63
C ASP A 165 -2.28 -4.75 -18.21
N HIS A 166 -2.44 -3.63 -17.51
CA HIS A 166 -2.79 -3.61 -16.07
C HIS A 166 -4.13 -2.96 -15.77
N PHE A 167 -4.67 -2.19 -16.72
CA PHE A 167 -5.92 -1.45 -16.56
C PHE A 167 -6.89 -1.78 -17.69
N ALA A 168 -8.17 -1.57 -17.41
CA ALA A 168 -9.21 -1.63 -18.42
C ALA A 168 -9.01 -0.55 -19.50
N ASP A 169 -9.35 -0.87 -20.73
CA ASP A 169 -9.14 0.02 -21.89
C ASP A 169 -9.88 1.36 -21.76
N PHE A 170 -11.06 1.35 -21.13
CA PHE A 170 -11.86 2.55 -20.91
C PHE A 170 -11.12 3.62 -20.12
N CYS A 171 -10.14 3.23 -19.28
CA CYS A 171 -9.35 4.17 -18.49
C CYS A 171 -8.46 5.10 -19.32
N PHE A 172 -8.18 4.72 -20.56
CA PHE A 172 -7.36 5.48 -21.49
C PHE A 172 -8.19 6.19 -22.56
N ASN A 173 -9.51 6.02 -22.57
CA ASN A 173 -10.38 6.64 -23.57
C ASN A 173 -10.82 8.06 -23.15
N TYR A 174 -10.08 9.05 -23.65
CA TYR A 174 -10.35 10.48 -23.39
C TYR A 174 -11.60 11.02 -24.09
N ALA A 175 -12.08 10.34 -25.14
CA ALA A 175 -13.11 10.85 -26.03
C ALA A 175 -14.53 10.40 -25.65
N ASP A 176 -14.65 9.32 -24.87
CA ASP A 176 -15.95 8.71 -24.57
C ASP A 176 -16.11 8.35 -23.09
N ASP A 177 -16.83 9.18 -22.36
CA ASP A 177 -17.19 8.96 -20.96
C ASP A 177 -18.41 8.05 -20.77
N LYS A 178 -19.07 7.65 -21.85
CA LYS A 178 -20.27 6.80 -21.85
C LYS A 178 -19.98 5.36 -22.29
N ILE A 179 -18.74 4.98 -22.52
CA ILE A 179 -18.35 3.62 -22.91
C ILE A 179 -18.95 2.56 -21.96
N LEU A 180 -18.84 2.74 -20.64
CA LEU A 180 -19.40 1.81 -19.66
C LEU A 180 -20.94 1.76 -19.71
N CYS A 181 -21.62 2.89 -19.94
CA CYS A 181 -23.07 2.92 -20.13
C CYS A 181 -23.49 2.11 -21.35
N ARG A 182 -22.75 2.21 -22.47
CA ARG A 182 -23.03 1.44 -23.69
C ARG A 182 -22.81 -0.04 -23.46
N THR A 183 -21.72 -0.41 -22.78
CA THR A 183 -21.43 -1.81 -22.42
C THR A 183 -22.50 -2.41 -21.51
N LEU A 184 -22.92 -1.69 -20.45
CA LEU A 184 -23.99 -2.13 -19.55
C LEU A 184 -25.32 -2.31 -20.30
N LYS A 185 -25.69 -1.38 -21.20
CA LYS A 185 -26.88 -1.52 -22.04
C LYS A 185 -26.81 -2.73 -22.98
N LYS A 186 -25.64 -3.01 -23.56
CA LYS A 186 -25.40 -4.18 -24.42
C LYS A 186 -25.62 -5.49 -23.66
N VAL A 187 -25.28 -5.53 -22.38
CA VAL A 187 -25.53 -6.69 -21.50
C VAL A 187 -27.01 -6.86 -21.17
N GLY A 188 -27.78 -5.76 -21.14
CA GLY A 188 -29.22 -5.78 -20.86
C GLY A 188 -29.64 -4.86 -19.72
N PHE A 189 -28.75 -4.05 -19.16
CA PHE A 189 -29.13 -3.09 -18.11
C PHE A 189 -29.85 -1.86 -18.68
N GLU A 190 -30.84 -1.37 -17.94
CA GLU A 190 -31.33 0.00 -18.03
C GLU A 190 -30.40 0.93 -17.25
N ILE A 191 -30.00 2.07 -17.82
CA ILE A 191 -29.22 3.08 -17.07
C ILE A 191 -30.18 4.04 -16.37
N VAL A 192 -30.19 3.98 -15.05
CA VAL A 192 -31.03 4.83 -14.18
C VAL A 192 -30.39 6.20 -13.99
N SER A 193 -29.09 6.25 -13.71
CA SER A 193 -28.34 7.50 -13.60
C SER A 193 -26.89 7.33 -14.06
N PHE A 194 -26.31 8.45 -14.49
CA PHE A 194 -24.91 8.55 -14.90
C PHE A 194 -24.38 9.93 -14.51
N GLU A 195 -23.27 9.95 -13.78
CA GLU A 195 -22.53 11.15 -13.41
C GLU A 195 -21.06 10.97 -13.76
N ASN A 196 -20.46 12.02 -14.31
CA ASN A 196 -19.03 12.10 -14.58
C ASN A 196 -18.47 13.32 -13.84
N GLU A 197 -17.81 13.07 -12.71
CA GLU A 197 -17.26 14.11 -11.85
C GLU A 197 -15.75 14.23 -12.03
N LYS A 198 -15.28 15.46 -12.23
CA LYS A 198 -13.85 15.77 -12.20
C LYS A 198 -13.44 16.01 -10.75
N LEU A 199 -12.69 15.07 -10.18
CA LEU A 199 -12.23 15.13 -8.80
C LEU A 199 -10.74 15.44 -8.73
N GLU A 200 -10.34 16.03 -7.61
CA GLU A 200 -8.94 16.31 -7.28
C GLU A 200 -8.63 15.75 -5.89
N LEU A 201 -7.73 14.77 -5.84
CA LEU A 201 -7.22 14.22 -4.60
C LEU A 201 -5.97 15.01 -4.20
N ASP A 202 -6.09 15.85 -3.18
CA ASP A 202 -4.97 16.60 -2.60
C ASP A 202 -4.28 15.76 -1.53
N LEU A 203 -3.06 15.29 -1.80
CA LEU A 203 -2.31 14.45 -0.87
C LEU A 203 -1.46 15.25 0.12
N MET A 204 -1.47 16.59 0.00
CA MET A 204 -0.82 17.58 0.88
C MET A 204 0.71 17.50 0.93
N THR A 205 1.29 16.32 1.08
CA THR A 205 2.73 16.09 1.24
C THR A 205 3.29 15.21 0.14
N LYS A 206 4.59 15.37 -0.12
CA LYS A 206 5.32 14.57 -1.11
C LYS A 206 5.29 13.09 -0.75
N GLU A 207 5.47 12.77 0.52
CA GLU A 207 5.57 11.41 1.03
C GLU A 207 4.25 10.65 0.84
N ARG A 208 3.11 11.29 1.15
CA ARG A 208 1.78 10.70 0.92
C ARG A 208 1.50 10.49 -0.56
N PHE A 209 1.94 11.42 -1.40
CA PHE A 209 1.83 11.33 -2.84
C PHE A 209 2.63 10.17 -3.41
N GLU A 210 3.92 10.08 -3.06
CA GLU A 210 4.80 8.99 -3.49
C GLU A 210 4.31 7.63 -2.98
N ALA A 211 3.90 7.55 -1.71
CA ALA A 211 3.34 6.32 -1.15
C ALA A 211 2.09 5.89 -1.94
N LYS A 212 1.15 6.82 -2.21
CA LYS A 212 -0.06 6.51 -2.97
C LYS A 212 0.26 6.01 -4.37
N LEU A 213 1.15 6.70 -5.09
CA LEU A 213 1.51 6.33 -6.44
C LEU A 213 2.27 5.00 -6.50
N LYS A 214 3.16 4.75 -5.54
CA LYS A 214 3.85 3.46 -5.41
C LYS A 214 2.87 2.30 -5.21
N THR A 215 1.76 2.52 -4.51
CA THR A 215 0.74 1.47 -4.29
C THR A 215 -0.04 1.10 -5.54
N ILE A 216 -0.30 2.06 -6.43
CA ILE A 216 -1.15 1.84 -7.61
C ILE A 216 -0.37 1.71 -8.93
N ASN A 217 0.94 1.93 -8.92
CA ASN A 217 1.78 1.83 -10.10
C ASN A 217 2.17 0.37 -10.36
N PRO A 218 1.74 -0.24 -11.49
CA PRO A 218 1.99 -1.65 -11.76
C PRO A 218 3.46 -1.97 -12.06
N PHE A 219 4.28 -0.97 -12.36
CA PHE A 219 5.67 -1.17 -12.77
C PHE A 219 6.66 -1.22 -11.60
N VAL A 220 6.22 -0.88 -10.39
CA VAL A 220 7.09 -0.76 -9.21
C VAL A 220 7.84 -2.04 -8.91
N SER A 221 7.21 -3.21 -9.09
CA SER A 221 7.83 -4.52 -8.83
C SER A 221 8.89 -4.91 -9.86
N SER A 222 8.90 -4.26 -11.02
CA SER A 222 9.79 -4.60 -12.15
C SER A 222 11.02 -3.70 -12.21
N MET A 223 11.06 -2.62 -11.41
CA MET A 223 12.17 -1.67 -11.35
C MET A 223 13.08 -1.94 -10.15
N PRO A 224 14.41 -2.08 -10.34
CA PRO A 224 15.36 -2.02 -9.23
C PRO A 224 15.23 -0.72 -8.44
N GLU A 225 15.62 -0.73 -7.17
CA GLU A 225 15.41 0.40 -6.25
C GLU A 225 15.98 1.73 -6.78
N GLU A 226 17.20 1.71 -7.33
CA GLU A 226 17.84 2.89 -7.93
C GLU A 226 17.07 3.43 -9.15
N VAL A 227 16.48 2.54 -9.96
CA VAL A 227 15.68 2.91 -11.13
C VAL A 227 14.34 3.48 -10.71
N LEU A 228 13.71 2.87 -9.71
CA LEU A 228 12.45 3.33 -9.13
C LEU A 228 12.59 4.72 -8.52
N GLU A 229 13.70 5.01 -7.85
CA GLU A 229 13.99 6.36 -7.32
C GLU A 229 14.07 7.40 -8.45
N LYS A 230 14.79 7.09 -9.54
CA LYS A 230 14.87 7.95 -10.73
C LYS A 230 13.50 8.15 -11.38
N PHE A 231 12.70 7.09 -11.50
CA PHE A 231 11.34 7.14 -12.03
C PHE A 231 10.45 8.08 -11.20
N ASN A 232 10.47 7.95 -9.87
CA ASN A 232 9.69 8.79 -8.97
C ASN A 232 10.12 10.26 -9.05
N ASN A 233 11.43 10.53 -9.18
CA ASN A 233 11.95 11.89 -9.34
C ASN A 233 11.50 12.54 -10.67
N ASP A 234 11.54 11.80 -11.78
CA ASP A 234 11.06 12.29 -13.08
C ASP A 234 9.55 12.56 -13.04
N GLN A 235 8.77 11.62 -12.49
CA GLN A 235 7.33 11.77 -12.28
C GLN A 235 6.99 13.00 -11.43
N ASN A 236 7.67 13.19 -10.30
CA ASN A 236 7.44 14.35 -9.43
C ASN A 236 7.76 15.66 -10.14
N THR A 237 8.80 15.67 -10.97
CA THR A 237 9.18 16.84 -11.77
C THR A 237 8.08 17.20 -12.77
N ILE A 238 7.55 16.21 -13.50
CA ILE A 238 6.42 16.40 -14.42
C ILE A 238 5.17 16.87 -13.66
N MET A 239 4.85 16.26 -12.52
CA MET A 239 3.69 16.61 -11.72
C MET A 239 3.74 18.05 -11.19
N LYS A 240 4.92 18.54 -10.78
CA LYS A 240 5.13 19.95 -10.38
C LYS A 240 4.93 20.95 -11.52
N VAL A 241 5.16 20.53 -12.77
CA VAL A 241 4.91 21.38 -13.95
C VAL A 241 3.42 21.37 -14.31
N ILE A 242 2.78 20.20 -14.28
CA ILE A 242 1.37 20.02 -14.62
C ILE A 242 0.44 20.64 -13.57
N ASN A 243 0.79 20.47 -12.30
CA ASN A 243 0.07 21.05 -11.18
C ASN A 243 0.76 22.36 -10.81
N ASN A 244 0.14 23.49 -11.16
CA ASN A 244 0.56 24.83 -10.74
C ASN A 244 1.09 24.83 -9.30
N LYS A 245 2.17 25.59 -9.04
CA LYS A 245 3.00 25.58 -7.80
C LYS A 245 2.26 25.50 -6.45
N ASN A 246 0.98 25.85 -6.39
CA ASN A 246 0.16 25.83 -5.18
C ASN A 246 -0.28 24.42 -4.74
N LYS A 247 -0.34 23.42 -5.64
CA LYS A 247 -0.76 22.04 -5.32
C LYS A 247 0.05 20.97 -6.06
N PRO A 248 1.38 20.90 -5.87
CA PRO A 248 2.24 20.01 -6.64
C PRO A 248 1.90 18.53 -6.48
N TYR A 249 1.24 18.15 -5.38
CA TYR A 249 0.95 16.77 -4.99
C TYR A 249 -0.52 16.38 -5.11
N SER A 250 -1.27 17.01 -6.03
CA SER A 250 -2.66 16.63 -6.29
C SER A 250 -2.81 15.72 -7.51
N ILE A 251 -3.78 14.80 -7.45
CA ILE A 251 -4.12 13.89 -8.55
C ILE A 251 -5.51 14.25 -9.06
N LYS A 252 -5.60 14.65 -10.33
CA LYS A 252 -6.87 14.94 -11.00
C LYS A 252 -7.34 13.74 -11.80
N TYR A 253 -8.59 13.36 -11.59
CA TYR A 253 -9.20 12.21 -12.26
C TYR A 253 -10.70 12.41 -12.54
N ASN A 254 -11.24 11.64 -13.48
CA ASN A 254 -12.67 11.56 -13.74
C ASN A 254 -13.24 10.34 -13.03
N CYS A 255 -14.21 10.59 -12.15
CA CYS A 255 -14.98 9.58 -11.44
C CYS A 255 -16.31 9.37 -12.15
N LEU A 256 -16.53 8.16 -12.65
CA LEU A 256 -17.80 7.75 -13.22
C LEU A 256 -18.65 7.12 -12.13
N LYS A 257 -19.87 7.62 -11.95
CA LYS A 257 -20.88 7.02 -11.07
C LYS A 257 -22.07 6.59 -11.93
N ILE A 258 -22.43 5.33 -11.88
CA ILE A 258 -23.49 4.75 -12.71
C ILE A 258 -24.42 3.95 -11.81
N ILE A 259 -25.72 4.21 -11.92
CA ILE A 259 -26.75 3.34 -11.38
C ILE A 259 -27.46 2.68 -12.55
N ALA A 260 -27.45 1.35 -12.55
CA ALA A 260 -28.04 0.52 -13.58
C ALA A 260 -29.06 -0.44 -12.97
N ARG A 261 -30.14 -0.74 -13.70
CA ARG A 261 -31.19 -1.67 -13.27
C ARG A 261 -31.26 -2.84 -14.24
N LYS A 262 -31.38 -4.05 -13.70
CA LYS A 262 -31.69 -5.24 -14.47
C LYS A 262 -33.17 -5.26 -14.86
N ILE A 263 -33.44 -5.32 -16.17
CA ILE A 263 -34.77 -5.56 -16.74
C ILE A 263 -35.03 -7.04 -16.95
#